data_AF-A0AAD8NFU1-F1
#
_entry.id   AF-A0AAD8NFU1-F1
#
_cell.length_a   1.000
_cell.length_b   1.000
_cell.length_c   1.000
_cell.angle_alpha   90.00
_cell.angle_beta   90.00
_cell.angle_gamma   90.00
#
_symmetry.space_group_name_H-M   'P 1'
#
loop_
_entity.id
_entity.type
_entity.pdbx_description
1 polymer ?
#
loop_
_entity_poly.entity_id
_entity_poly.type
_entity_poly.pdbx_seq_one_letter_code
_entity_poly.pdbx_strand_id
1 'polypeptide(L)'
;MKMNTSTLQTEQEINGMRDISKYTTISQMLHSAGASGSGVGVSGSGDVGGNNIISGAIIPTSAAIGLHFYPIWEAASVDEWLYNGGPYELIVLHFLLGVACYMGREWELSFRLGMRPWIAVAYSAPVAAVTAVFLIYPIGQGSFSDCMPFHVGFKETG
;
A
#
# COMPACT_ATOMS: atom_id res chain seq x y z
N MET A 1 -27.06 6.36 45.25
CA MET A 1 -27.57 5.15 44.57
C MET A 1 -26.36 4.41 44.03
N LYS A 2 -25.92 3.31 44.66
CA LYS A 2 -24.72 2.57 44.23
C LYS A 2 -25.09 1.73 43.01
N MET A 3 -24.47 1.97 41.86
CA MET A 3 -24.56 1.05 40.71
C MET A 3 -24.08 -0.33 41.16
N ASN A 4 -24.84 -1.37 40.84
CA ASN A 4 -24.46 -2.74 41.16
C ASN A 4 -23.32 -3.19 40.23
N THR A 5 -22.43 -4.04 40.72
CA THR A 5 -21.22 -4.47 40.01
C THR A 5 -21.50 -5.09 38.63
N SER A 6 -22.69 -5.65 38.41
CA SER A 6 -23.14 -6.20 37.13
C SER A 6 -23.45 -5.14 36.07
N THR A 7 -23.93 -3.95 36.44
CA THR A 7 -24.13 -2.84 35.48
C THR A 7 -22.81 -2.20 35.06
N LEU A 8 -21.81 -2.20 35.94
CA LEU A 8 -20.47 -1.73 35.61
C LEU A 8 -19.74 -2.66 34.64
N GLN A 9 -19.91 -3.99 34.78
CA GLN A 9 -19.35 -4.96 33.84
C GLN A 9 -19.97 -4.84 32.45
N THR A 10 -21.29 -4.69 32.37
CA THR A 10 -21.98 -4.49 31.08
C THR A 10 -21.62 -3.15 30.43
N GLU A 11 -21.48 -2.07 31.19
CA GLU A 11 -20.94 -0.80 30.70
C GLU A 11 -19.49 -0.94 30.21
N GLN A 12 -18.64 -1.71 30.91
CA GLN A 12 -17.26 -1.98 30.48
C GLN A 12 -17.20 -2.79 29.18
N GLU A 13 -18.06 -3.80 29.05
CA GLU A 13 -18.17 -4.61 27.83
C GLU A 13 -18.71 -3.77 26.66
N ILE A 14 -19.73 -2.93 26.87
CA ILE A 14 -20.27 -2.03 25.85
C ILE A 14 -19.22 -0.99 25.44
N ASN A 15 -18.44 -0.44 26.39
CA ASN A 15 -17.32 0.45 26.08
C ASN A 15 -16.22 -0.26 25.29
N GLY A 16 -15.86 -1.49 25.68
CA GLY A 16 -14.91 -2.31 24.94
C GLY A 16 -15.40 -2.65 23.53
N MET A 17 -16.69 -2.94 23.37
CA MET A 17 -17.33 -3.17 22.06
C MET A 17 -17.37 -1.90 21.21
N ARG A 18 -17.57 -0.72 21.79
CA ARG A 18 -17.47 0.58 21.09
C ARG A 18 -16.05 0.85 20.61
N ASP A 19 -15.04 0.49 21.39
CA ASP A 19 -13.65 0.61 20.99
C ASP A 19 -13.30 -0.40 19.88
N ILE A 20 -13.72 -1.67 20.01
CA ILE A 20 -13.59 -2.69 18.95
C ILE A 20 -14.32 -2.27 17.66
N SER A 21 -15.47 -1.61 17.74
CA SER A 21 -16.19 -1.08 16.58
C SER A 21 -15.40 0.00 15.85
N LYS A 22 -14.68 0.89 16.56
CA LYS A 22 -13.78 1.87 15.94
C LYS A 22 -12.63 1.19 15.22
N TYR A 23 -12.04 0.17 15.84
CA TYR A 23 -11.00 -0.65 15.20
C TYR A 23 -11.54 -1.45 14.02
N THR A 24 -12.80 -1.92 14.07
CA THR A 24 -13.46 -2.63 12.98
C THR A 24 -13.74 -1.70 11.80
N THR A 25 -14.09 -0.43 12.03
CA THR A 25 -14.26 0.57 10.96
C THR A 25 -12.92 0.96 10.31
N ILE A 26 -11.85 1.17 11.10
CA ILE A 26 -10.49 1.41 10.57
C ILE A 26 -9.98 0.18 9.81
N SER A 27 -10.24 -1.02 10.33
CA SER A 27 -10.01 -2.28 9.65
C SER A 27 -10.79 -2.37 8.34
N GLN A 28 -12.09 -2.05 8.31
CA GLN A 28 -12.90 -2.03 7.09
C GLN A 28 -12.43 -0.98 6.06
N MET A 29 -11.82 0.14 6.48
CA MET A 29 -11.19 1.09 5.54
C MET A 29 -9.83 0.59 5.03
N LEU A 30 -9.11 -0.21 5.83
CA LEU A 30 -7.98 -1.02 5.38
C LEU A 30 -8.41 -2.17 4.42
N HIS A 31 -9.72 -2.39 4.22
CA HIS A 31 -10.30 -3.41 3.32
C HIS A 31 -10.90 -2.84 2.03
N SER A 32 -10.85 -1.54 1.76
CA SER A 32 -11.60 -1.04 0.62
C SER A 32 -10.93 0.16 0.00
N ALA A 33 -9.90 -0.08 -0.81
CA ALA A 33 -9.35 1.00 -1.63
C ALA A 33 -10.22 1.21 -2.87
N GLY A 34 -10.63 2.45 -3.12
CA GLY A 34 -11.47 2.83 -4.27
C GLY A 34 -10.67 2.92 -5.57
N ALA A 35 -10.04 1.83 -6.02
CA ALA A 35 -9.08 1.83 -7.13
C ALA A 35 -9.62 2.45 -8.43
N SER A 36 -10.92 2.27 -8.73
CA SER A 36 -11.54 2.73 -9.99
C SER A 36 -12.18 4.13 -9.93
N GLY A 37 -12.12 4.83 -8.78
CA GLY A 37 -12.82 6.11 -8.59
C GLY A 37 -14.36 6.02 -8.58
N SER A 38 -14.91 4.79 -8.60
CA SER A 38 -16.36 4.54 -8.70
C SER A 38 -17.07 4.44 -7.33
N GLY A 39 -16.37 4.69 -6.22
CA GLY A 39 -16.88 4.55 -4.85
C GLY A 39 -17.01 3.10 -4.34
N VAL A 40 -16.73 2.10 -5.18
CA VAL A 40 -16.68 0.68 -4.80
C VAL A 40 -15.26 0.36 -4.35
N GLY A 41 -15.09 0.01 -3.07
CA GLY A 41 -13.80 -0.36 -2.54
C GLY A 41 -13.51 -1.86 -2.68
N VAL A 42 -12.23 -2.20 -2.92
CA VAL A 42 -11.75 -3.57 -3.06
C VAL A 42 -10.93 -3.96 -1.82
N SER A 43 -11.07 -5.20 -1.32
CA SER A 43 -10.29 -5.71 -0.18
C SER A 43 -9.06 -6.47 -0.60
N GLY A 44 -7.90 -6.00 -0.12
CA GLY A 44 -6.60 -6.62 -0.37
C GLY A 44 -5.86 -7.03 0.89
N SER A 45 -6.36 -6.68 2.08
CA SER A 45 -5.72 -7.06 3.35
C SER A 45 -6.01 -8.52 3.72
N GLY A 46 -5.01 -9.20 4.29
CA GLY A 46 -5.04 -10.62 4.63
C GLY A 46 -6.00 -10.96 5.78
N ASP A 47 -5.46 -10.98 7.01
CA ASP A 47 -6.15 -11.46 8.21
C ASP A 47 -7.41 -10.66 8.56
N VAL A 48 -7.37 -9.36 8.30
CA VAL A 48 -8.48 -8.47 8.57
C VAL A 48 -9.49 -8.57 7.41
N GLY A 49 -8.99 -8.50 6.17
CA GLY A 49 -9.76 -8.42 4.92
C GLY A 49 -10.33 -9.72 4.37
N GLY A 50 -10.10 -10.84 5.05
CA GLY A 50 -10.53 -12.18 4.61
C GLY A 50 -9.70 -12.73 3.45
N ASN A 51 -8.53 -12.16 3.16
CA ASN A 51 -7.63 -12.66 2.13
C ASN A 51 -6.55 -13.59 2.72
N ASN A 52 -6.09 -14.55 1.92
CA ASN A 52 -4.92 -15.36 2.25
C ASN A 52 -3.65 -14.80 1.57
N ILE A 53 -2.49 -15.42 1.76
CA ILE A 53 -1.21 -14.97 1.16
C ILE A 53 -1.28 -14.87 -0.37
N ILE A 54 -2.13 -15.67 -1.03
CA ILE A 54 -2.29 -15.67 -2.48
C ILE A 54 -3.23 -14.56 -2.95
N SER A 55 -4.32 -14.32 -2.22
CA SER A 55 -5.34 -13.31 -2.59
C SER A 55 -5.08 -11.92 -2.00
N GLY A 56 -4.15 -11.80 -1.06
CA GLY A 56 -3.75 -10.52 -0.47
C GLY A 56 -3.03 -9.64 -1.50
N ALA A 57 -3.41 -8.37 -1.54
CA ALA A 57 -2.85 -7.38 -2.45
C ALA A 57 -2.76 -5.99 -1.81
N ILE A 58 -1.72 -5.23 -2.14
CA ILE A 58 -1.74 -3.77 -1.95
C ILE A 58 -2.39 -3.18 -3.19
N ILE A 59 -3.49 -2.49 -2.98
CA ILE A 59 -4.35 -2.00 -4.05
C ILE A 59 -3.80 -0.67 -4.57
N PRO A 60 -3.76 -0.46 -5.90
CA PRO A 60 -3.27 0.79 -6.49
C PRO A 60 -4.04 2.03 -6.05
N THR A 61 -3.38 3.18 -6.11
CA THR A 61 -3.98 4.50 -5.81
C THR A 61 -5.21 4.73 -6.68
N SER A 62 -6.24 5.36 -6.10
CA SER A 62 -7.50 5.62 -6.81
C SER A 62 -7.30 6.40 -8.12
N ALA A 63 -8.02 6.02 -9.18
CA ALA A 63 -8.07 6.75 -10.44
C ALA A 63 -8.53 8.22 -10.29
N ALA A 64 -9.23 8.54 -9.19
CA ALA A 64 -9.62 9.92 -8.86
C ALA A 64 -8.43 10.82 -8.52
N ILE A 65 -7.30 10.25 -8.07
CA ILE A 65 -6.05 10.95 -7.82
C ILE A 65 -5.20 11.01 -9.10
N GLY A 66 -5.29 10.00 -9.96
CA GLY A 66 -4.54 9.95 -11.22
C GLY A 66 -3.02 9.90 -10.98
N LEU A 67 -2.30 10.94 -11.39
CA LEU A 67 -0.84 11.12 -11.20
C LEU A 67 -0.49 12.14 -10.11
N HIS A 68 -1.47 12.65 -9.37
CA HIS A 68 -1.20 13.61 -8.31
C HIS A 68 -0.40 12.97 -7.17
N PHE A 69 0.56 13.73 -6.65
CA PHE A 69 1.34 13.30 -5.50
C PHE A 69 0.45 13.28 -4.26
N TYR A 70 0.17 12.11 -3.67
CA TYR A 70 -0.76 11.94 -2.56
C TYR A 70 -0.10 11.46 -1.26
N PRO A 71 0.72 12.31 -0.61
CA PRO A 71 1.35 11.99 0.66
C PRO A 71 0.33 12.01 1.81
N ILE A 72 0.71 11.43 2.96
CA ILE A 72 -0.20 11.27 4.10
C ILE A 72 -0.78 12.59 4.64
N TRP A 73 -0.06 13.70 4.44
CA TRP A 73 -0.48 15.04 4.88
C TRP A 73 -1.39 15.75 3.88
N GLU A 74 -1.61 15.18 2.70
CA GLU A 74 -2.56 15.71 1.70
C GLU A 74 -4.00 15.26 1.99
N ALA A 75 -4.16 14.17 2.75
CA ALA A 75 -5.46 13.69 3.20
C ALA A 75 -5.95 14.46 4.44
N ALA A 76 -7.26 14.61 4.58
CA ALA A 76 -7.85 15.20 5.79
C ALA A 76 -7.73 14.27 7.00
N SER A 77 -7.54 12.97 6.78
CA SER A 77 -7.30 11.97 7.82
C SER A 77 -6.52 10.76 7.28
N VAL A 78 -5.97 9.96 8.20
CA VAL A 78 -5.30 8.70 7.86
C VAL A 78 -6.29 7.70 7.24
N ASP A 79 -7.55 7.71 7.67
CA ASP A 79 -8.59 6.82 7.15
C ASP A 79 -8.91 7.12 5.69
N GLU A 80 -8.99 8.41 5.34
CA GLU A 80 -9.16 8.86 3.94
C GLU A 80 -7.94 8.47 3.09
N TRP A 81 -6.73 8.64 3.63
CA TRP A 81 -5.51 8.26 2.93
C TRP A 81 -5.46 6.76 2.61
N LEU A 82 -5.87 5.92 3.57
CA LEU A 82 -5.97 4.46 3.39
C LEU A 82 -7.04 4.09 2.35
N TYR A 83 -8.21 4.72 2.40
CA TYR A 83 -9.31 4.48 1.45
C TYR A 83 -8.94 4.84 0.00
N ASN A 84 -8.14 5.88 -0.19
CA ASN A 84 -7.73 6.33 -1.52
C ASN A 84 -6.51 5.57 -2.08
N GLY A 85 -5.96 4.60 -1.34
CA GLY A 85 -4.81 3.81 -1.79
C GLY A 85 -3.47 4.52 -1.65
N GLY A 86 -3.37 5.54 -0.79
CA GLY A 86 -2.13 6.27 -0.50
C GLY A 86 -0.91 5.41 -0.13
N PRO A 87 -1.05 4.25 0.56
CA PRO A 87 0.08 3.34 0.81
C PRO A 87 0.77 2.85 -0.47
N TYR A 88 0.04 2.69 -1.57
CA TYR A 88 0.60 2.18 -2.82
C TYR A 88 1.65 3.15 -3.39
N GLU A 89 1.28 4.43 -3.52
CA GLU A 89 2.17 5.47 -4.02
C GLU A 89 3.40 5.64 -3.12
N LEU A 90 3.21 5.62 -1.80
CA LEU A 90 4.31 5.68 -0.83
C LEU A 90 5.30 4.53 -1.05
N ILE A 91 4.81 3.29 -1.15
CA ILE A 91 5.64 2.10 -1.31
C ILE A 91 6.38 2.13 -2.64
N VAL A 92 5.71 2.46 -3.75
CA VAL A 92 6.33 2.52 -5.08
C VAL A 92 7.47 3.56 -5.12
N LEU A 93 7.22 4.78 -4.64
CA LEU A 93 8.22 5.85 -4.69
C LEU A 93 9.44 5.55 -3.81
N HIS A 94 9.22 5.05 -2.59
CA HIS A 94 10.31 4.67 -1.69
C HIS A 94 11.07 3.44 -2.20
N PHE A 95 10.38 2.49 -2.82
CA PHE A 95 11.02 1.32 -3.42
C PHE A 95 11.93 1.73 -4.59
N LEU A 96 11.45 2.59 -5.50
CA LEU A 96 12.26 3.10 -6.63
C LEU A 96 13.50 3.84 -6.16
N LEU A 97 13.37 4.69 -5.14
CA LEU A 97 14.52 5.35 -4.53
C LEU A 97 15.47 4.35 -3.88
N GLY A 98 14.94 3.37 -3.14
CA GLY A 98 15.71 2.32 -2.49
C GLY A 98 16.55 1.49 -3.47
N VAL A 99 15.96 1.04 -4.59
CA VAL A 99 16.68 0.24 -5.60
C VAL A 99 17.71 1.06 -6.37
N ALA A 100 17.45 2.35 -6.61
CA ALA A 100 18.43 3.25 -7.21
C ALA A 100 19.64 3.46 -6.29
N CYS A 101 19.39 3.71 -5.01
CA CYS A 101 20.45 3.81 -3.99
C CYS A 101 21.20 2.48 -3.82
N TYR A 102 20.51 1.34 -3.91
CA TYR A 102 21.15 0.02 -3.84
C TYR A 102 22.11 -0.21 -5.02
N MET A 103 21.72 0.17 -6.24
CA MET A 103 22.61 0.13 -7.40
C MET A 103 23.86 1.01 -7.18
N GLY A 104 23.67 2.22 -6.65
CA GLY A 104 24.78 3.11 -6.29
C GLY A 104 25.71 2.51 -5.23
N ARG A 105 25.15 1.80 -4.24
CA ARG A 105 25.91 1.08 -3.22
C ARG A 105 26.74 -0.06 -3.79
N GLU A 106 26.19 -0.86 -4.71
CA GLU A 106 26.90 -1.95 -5.41
C GLU A 106 28.11 -1.40 -6.18
N TRP A 107 27.92 -0.25 -6.84
CA TRP A 107 29.00 0.47 -7.51
C TRP A 107 30.05 0.94 -6.49
N GLU A 108 29.66 1.67 -5.44
CA GLU A 108 30.59 2.21 -4.44
C GLU A 108 31.40 1.11 -3.74
N LEU A 109 30.77 -0.01 -3.40
CA LEU A 109 31.45 -1.17 -2.81
C LEU A 109 32.51 -1.74 -3.76
N SER A 110 32.19 -1.82 -5.06
CA SER A 110 33.14 -2.28 -6.09
C SER A 110 34.39 -1.39 -6.14
N PHE A 111 34.22 -0.06 -6.06
CA PHE A 111 35.35 0.88 -6.00
C PHE A 111 36.18 0.71 -4.73
N ARG A 112 35.52 0.61 -3.56
CA ARG A 112 36.20 0.48 -2.27
C ARG A 112 37.02 -0.82 -2.18
N LEU A 113 36.60 -1.89 -2.84
CA LEU A 113 37.30 -3.17 -2.88
C LEU A 113 38.26 -3.33 -4.07
N GLY A 114 38.37 -2.33 -4.96
CA GLY A 114 39.18 -2.42 -6.18
C GLY A 114 38.67 -3.46 -7.19
N MET A 115 37.39 -3.83 -7.09
CA MET A 115 36.73 -4.77 -8.00
C MET A 115 36.22 -4.05 -9.25
N ARG A 116 36.01 -4.80 -10.35
CA ARG A 116 35.45 -4.25 -11.58
C ARG A 116 33.94 -3.97 -11.38
N PRO A 117 33.41 -2.78 -11.74
CA PRO A 117 32.08 -2.31 -11.32
C PRO A 117 30.91 -2.86 -12.16
N TRP A 118 31.03 -4.07 -12.73
CA TRP A 118 30.01 -4.63 -13.63
C TRP A 118 28.75 -5.12 -12.92
N ILE A 119 28.78 -5.29 -11.60
CA ILE A 119 27.63 -5.78 -10.81
C ILE A 119 26.50 -4.74 -10.84
N ALA A 120 26.83 -3.46 -10.64
CA ALA A 120 25.86 -2.36 -10.75
C ALA A 120 25.24 -2.26 -12.15
N VAL A 121 26.03 -2.54 -13.19
CA VAL A 121 25.57 -2.55 -14.59
C VAL A 121 24.61 -3.72 -14.85
N ALA A 122 24.88 -4.91 -14.32
CA ALA A 122 23.94 -6.02 -14.43
C ALA A 122 22.65 -5.73 -13.66
N TYR A 123 22.75 -5.10 -12.50
CA TYR A 123 21.60 -4.72 -11.66
C TYR A 123 20.75 -3.60 -12.28
N SER A 124 21.23 -2.85 -13.27
CA SER A 124 20.40 -1.85 -13.95
C SER A 124 19.27 -2.45 -14.78
N ALA A 125 19.39 -3.70 -15.25
CA ALA A 125 18.34 -4.37 -16.00
C ALA A 125 17.03 -4.56 -15.19
N PRO A 126 17.04 -5.16 -13.98
CA PRO A 126 15.83 -5.26 -13.17
C PRO A 126 15.33 -3.89 -12.67
N VAL A 127 16.24 -2.93 -12.39
CA VAL A 127 15.83 -1.56 -12.00
C VAL A 127 15.08 -0.86 -13.13
N ALA A 128 15.51 -1.03 -14.38
CA ALA A 128 14.81 -0.49 -15.54
C ALA A 128 13.43 -1.15 -15.72
N ALA A 129 13.33 -2.47 -15.54
CA ALA A 129 12.05 -3.19 -15.65
C ALA A 129 11.04 -2.72 -14.60
N VAL A 130 11.46 -2.59 -13.34
CA VAL A 130 10.62 -2.07 -12.24
C VAL A 130 10.21 -0.62 -12.52
N THR A 131 11.13 0.23 -12.97
CA THR A 131 10.82 1.63 -13.30
C THR A 131 9.80 1.72 -14.45
N ALA A 132 9.91 0.85 -15.45
CA ALA A 132 8.97 0.81 -16.56
C ALA A 132 7.54 0.45 -16.10
N VAL A 133 7.40 -0.59 -15.26
CA VAL A 133 6.10 -1.07 -14.79
C VAL A 133 5.47 -0.13 -13.77
N PHE A 134 6.25 0.37 -12.81
CA PHE A 134 5.71 1.11 -11.68
C PHE A 134 5.66 2.64 -11.86
N LEU A 135 6.33 3.19 -12.88
CA LEU A 135 6.38 4.63 -13.10
C LEU A 135 6.05 5.03 -14.54
N ILE A 136 6.75 4.47 -15.52
CA ILE A 136 6.55 4.86 -16.93
C ILE A 136 5.17 4.47 -17.45
N TYR A 137 4.71 3.26 -17.13
CA TYR A 137 3.40 2.78 -17.57
C TYR A 137 2.23 3.60 -16.98
N PRO A 138 2.17 3.87 -15.66
CA PRO A 138 1.18 4.78 -15.08
C PRO A 138 1.19 6.19 -15.68
N ILE A 139 2.37 6.75 -15.94
CA ILE A 139 2.50 8.06 -16.60
C ILE A 139 1.90 8.01 -18.01
N GLY A 140 2.13 6.93 -18.74
CA GLY A 140 1.56 6.72 -20.07
C GLY A 140 0.04 6.53 -20.08
N GLN A 141 -0.54 5.98 -19.01
CA GLN A 141 -2.00 5.85 -18.84
C GLN A 141 -2.65 7.09 -18.20
N GLY A 142 -1.88 7.94 -17.53
CA GLY A 142 -2.39 9.11 -16.81
C GLY A 142 -2.89 8.80 -15.39
N SER A 143 -2.62 7.61 -14.86
CA SER A 143 -3.09 7.18 -13.53
C SER A 143 -2.25 6.08 -12.90
N PHE A 144 -2.01 6.16 -11.59
CA PHE A 144 -1.44 5.07 -10.80
C PHE A 144 -2.42 3.92 -10.54
N SER A 145 -3.72 4.08 -10.82
CA SER A 145 -4.73 3.01 -10.70
C SER A 145 -4.45 1.80 -11.58
N ASP A 146 -3.83 2.05 -12.75
CA ASP A 146 -3.59 1.02 -13.76
C ASP A 146 -2.27 0.28 -13.53
N CYS A 147 -1.50 0.72 -12.53
CA CYS A 147 -0.23 0.14 -12.18
C CYS A 147 -0.39 -1.30 -11.63
N MET A 148 0.65 -2.13 -11.77
CA MET A 148 0.60 -3.52 -11.33
C MET A 148 0.35 -3.61 -9.81
N PRO A 149 -0.72 -4.28 -9.34
CA PRO A 149 -0.96 -4.44 -7.92
C PRO A 149 0.12 -5.32 -7.27
N PHE A 150 0.47 -5.06 -6.01
CA PHE A 150 1.42 -5.91 -5.30
C PHE A 150 0.69 -7.14 -4.75
N HIS A 151 0.71 -8.25 -5.49
CA HIS A 151 0.06 -9.50 -5.10
C HIS A 151 0.83 -10.73 -5.61
N VAL A 152 0.47 -11.92 -5.10
CA VAL A 152 1.05 -13.20 -5.53
C VAL A 152 0.13 -13.95 -6.51
N GLY A 153 -1.19 -13.91 -6.32
CA GLY A 153 -2.14 -14.75 -7.07
C GLY A 153 -2.73 -14.13 -8.33
N PHE A 154 -2.88 -14.89 -9.41
CA PHE A 154 -3.57 -14.44 -10.63
C PHE A 154 -5.07 -14.27 -10.35
N LYS A 155 -5.65 -13.07 -10.59
CA LYS A 155 -7.12 -12.99 -10.71
C LYS A 155 -7.50 -13.49 -12.10
N GLU A 156 -8.16 -14.64 -12.16
CA GLU A 156 -8.98 -14.97 -13.32
C GLU A 156 -10.08 -13.91 -13.42
N THR A 157 -9.96 -13.02 -14.38
CA THR A 157 -11.08 -12.17 -14.83
C THR A 157 -12.13 -13.08 -15.44
N GLY A 158 -13.20 -13.33 -14.69
CA GLY A 158 -14.48 -13.82 -15.23
C GLY A 158 -15.33 -12.66 -15.74
#